data_AF-K1S623-F1
#
_entry.id   AF-K1S623-F1
#
_cell.length_a   1.000
_cell.length_b   1.000
_cell.length_c   1.000
_cell.angle_alpha   90.00
_cell.angle_beta   90.00
_cell.angle_gamma   90.00
#
_symmetry.space_group_name_H-M   'P 1'
#
loop_
_entity.id
_entity.type
_entity.pdbx_description
1 polymer ?
#
loop_
_entity_poly.entity_id
_entity_poly.type
_entity_poly.pdbx_seq_one_letter_code
_entity_poly.pdbx_strand_id
1 'polypeptide(L)'
;DKETKHKEEISFLKTVIARAAAWFPYFREMLRIENLCRLIGFDERQTATLVKGKPLEYAGELYSEEHGRKFTTEKAGFQVVKDPTDGTRLVLAIDRKPIAEWFKEQFEKLRQNIRRPIQPQRKNRGI
;
A
#
# COMPACT_ATOMS: atom_id res chain seq x y z
N ASP A 1 1.70 -25.06 -33.40
CA ASP A 1 2.39 -23.82 -32.98
C ASP A 1 1.99 -23.53 -31.54
N LYS A 2 2.92 -23.62 -30.58
CA LYS A 2 2.60 -23.60 -29.13
C LYS A 2 2.43 -22.17 -28.59
N GLU A 3 3.13 -21.22 -29.20
CA GLU A 3 3.15 -19.82 -28.78
C GLU A 3 1.83 -19.11 -29.09
N THR A 4 1.26 -19.38 -30.28
CA THR A 4 -0.06 -18.87 -30.69
C THR A 4 -1.16 -19.36 -29.75
N LYS A 5 -1.16 -20.66 -29.41
CA LYS A 5 -2.11 -21.23 -28.44
C LYS A 5 -1.98 -20.58 -27.05
N HIS A 6 -0.76 -20.35 -26.57
CA HIS A 6 -0.55 -19.69 -25.27
C HIS A 6 -1.07 -18.24 -25.25
N LYS A 7 -0.87 -17.51 -26.35
CA LYS A 7 -1.38 -16.13 -26.50
C LYS A 7 -2.91 -16.08 -26.50
N GLU A 8 -3.55 -17.04 -27.17
CA GLU A 8 -5.01 -17.19 -27.17
C GLU A 8 -5.54 -17.50 -25.76
N GLU A 9 -4.93 -18.43 -25.04
CA GLU A 9 -5.27 -18.76 -23.66
C GLU A 9 -5.16 -17.54 -22.73
N ILE A 10 -4.07 -16.76 -22.85
CA ILE A 10 -3.90 -15.51 -22.09
C ILE A 10 -4.98 -14.49 -22.44
N SER A 11 -5.29 -14.30 -23.73
CA SER A 11 -6.32 -13.36 -24.19
C SER A 11 -7.70 -13.74 -23.64
N PHE A 12 -8.02 -15.03 -23.66
CA PHE A 12 -9.24 -15.57 -23.10
C PHE A 12 -9.33 -15.29 -21.59
N LEU A 13 -8.27 -15.61 -20.83
CA LEU A 13 -8.22 -15.37 -19.39
C LEU A 13 -8.39 -13.89 -19.04
N LYS A 14 -7.70 -12.99 -19.76
CA LYS A 14 -7.86 -11.54 -19.61
C LYS A 14 -9.32 -11.11 -19.80
N THR A 15 -9.99 -11.67 -20.79
CA THR A 15 -11.40 -11.38 -21.07
C THR A 15 -12.32 -11.86 -19.95
N VAL A 16 -12.10 -13.06 -19.43
CA VAL A 16 -12.89 -13.62 -18.31
C VAL A 16 -12.70 -12.79 -17.04
N ILE A 17 -11.46 -12.41 -16.71
CA ILE A 17 -11.16 -11.58 -15.53
C ILE A 17 -11.82 -10.20 -15.67
N ALA A 18 -11.75 -9.58 -16.86
CA ALA A 18 -12.38 -8.29 -17.11
C ALA A 18 -13.90 -8.34 -16.94
N ARG A 19 -14.57 -9.39 -17.45
CA ARG A 19 -16.01 -9.61 -17.25
C ARG A 19 -16.35 -9.83 -15.78
N ALA A 20 -15.59 -10.65 -15.07
CA ALA A 20 -15.78 -10.87 -13.64
C ALA A 20 -15.64 -9.56 -12.84
N ALA A 21 -14.63 -8.73 -13.14
CA ALA A 21 -14.46 -7.43 -12.51
C ALA A 21 -15.59 -6.44 -12.83
N ALA A 22 -16.23 -6.56 -14.00
CA ALA A 22 -17.39 -5.76 -14.37
C ALA A 22 -18.66 -6.19 -13.64
N TRP A 23 -18.87 -7.49 -13.44
CA TRP A 23 -20.08 -8.04 -12.81
C TRP A 23 -20.02 -8.10 -11.28
N PHE A 24 -18.82 -8.23 -10.71
CA PHE A 24 -18.63 -8.43 -9.28
C PHE A 24 -17.80 -7.27 -8.69
N PRO A 25 -18.46 -6.20 -8.18
CA PRO A 25 -17.76 -5.03 -7.63
C PRO A 25 -16.75 -5.39 -6.52
N TYR A 26 -17.09 -6.35 -5.66
CA TYR A 26 -16.19 -6.80 -4.60
C TYR A 26 -14.91 -7.46 -5.15
N PHE A 27 -15.03 -8.27 -6.22
CA PHE A 27 -13.87 -8.87 -6.88
C PHE A 27 -12.97 -7.81 -7.52
N ARG A 28 -13.56 -6.76 -8.12
CA ARG A 28 -12.82 -5.61 -8.63
C ARG A 28 -12.01 -4.92 -7.53
N GLU A 29 -12.60 -4.74 -6.34
CA GLU A 29 -11.90 -4.16 -5.20
C GLU A 29 -10.79 -5.07 -4.66
N MET A 30 -10.98 -6.39 -4.64
CA MET A 30 -9.92 -7.34 -4.28
C MET A 30 -8.70 -7.21 -5.21
N LEU A 31 -8.93 -7.15 -6.53
CA LEU A 31 -7.84 -6.96 -7.51
C LEU A 31 -7.13 -5.60 -7.30
N ARG A 32 -7.87 -4.54 -6.96
CA ARG A 32 -7.28 -3.23 -6.67
C ARG A 32 -6.39 -3.29 -5.42
N ILE A 33 -6.84 -3.97 -4.36
CA ILE A 33 -6.05 -4.16 -3.14
C ILE A 33 -4.81 -5.03 -3.41
N GLU A 34 -4.94 -6.10 -4.18
CA GLU A 34 -3.79 -6.93 -4.57
C GLU A 34 -2.70 -6.10 -5.27
N ASN A 35 -3.10 -5.26 -6.24
CA ASN A 35 -2.19 -4.36 -6.93
C ASN A 35 -1.55 -3.35 -5.98
N LEU A 36 -2.32 -2.77 -5.06
CA LEU A 36 -1.83 -1.83 -4.06
C LEU A 36 -0.78 -2.49 -3.13
N CYS A 37 -1.05 -3.70 -2.63
CA CYS A 37 -0.11 -4.45 -1.80
C CYS A 37 1.23 -4.66 -2.50
N ARG A 38 1.21 -5.08 -3.78
CA ARG A 38 2.43 -5.26 -4.57
C ARG A 38 3.17 -3.95 -4.82
N LEU A 39 2.44 -2.86 -5.11
CA LEU A 39 3.02 -1.53 -5.31
C LEU A 39 3.74 -1.02 -4.06
N ILE A 40 3.15 -1.24 -2.88
CA ILE A 40 3.75 -0.85 -1.59
C ILE A 40 4.99 -1.68 -1.26
N GLY A 41 5.12 -2.88 -1.84
CA GLY A 41 6.30 -3.74 -1.66
C GLY A 41 6.03 -5.00 -0.86
N PHE A 42 4.77 -5.39 -0.65
CA PHE A 42 4.46 -6.71 -0.08
C PHE A 42 4.73 -7.83 -1.08
N ASP A 43 5.23 -8.94 -0.56
CA ASP A 43 5.41 -10.16 -1.36
C ASP A 43 4.08 -10.87 -1.65
N GLU A 44 4.14 -11.94 -2.44
CA GLU A 44 2.96 -12.71 -2.83
C GLU A 44 2.23 -13.33 -1.62
N ARG A 45 2.96 -13.83 -0.62
CA ARG A 45 2.38 -14.48 0.57
C ARG A 45 1.69 -13.46 1.47
N GLN A 46 2.32 -12.31 1.68
CA GLN A 46 1.80 -11.17 2.42
C GLN A 46 0.55 -10.61 1.73
N THR A 47 0.63 -10.37 0.42
CA THR A 47 -0.49 -9.91 -0.40
C THR A 47 -1.67 -10.88 -0.33
N ALA A 48 -1.42 -12.19 -0.47
CA ALA A 48 -2.47 -13.21 -0.38
C ALA A 48 -3.13 -13.26 1.01
N THR A 49 -2.37 -13.00 2.08
CA THR A 49 -2.91 -12.92 3.46
C THR A 49 -3.89 -11.77 3.59
N LEU A 50 -3.50 -10.59 3.11
CA LEU A 50 -4.31 -9.37 3.18
C LEU A 50 -5.55 -9.45 2.29
N VAL A 51 -5.42 -9.93 1.04
CA VAL A 51 -6.55 -10.08 0.10
C VAL A 51 -7.60 -11.07 0.62
N LYS A 52 -7.19 -12.08 1.40
CA LYS A 52 -8.10 -13.01 2.10
C LYS A 52 -8.76 -12.40 3.34
N GLY A 53 -8.52 -11.13 3.64
CA GLY A 53 -9.07 -10.41 4.78
C GLY A 53 -8.42 -10.76 6.11
N LYS A 54 -7.26 -11.42 6.11
CA LYS A 54 -6.52 -11.74 7.34
C LYS A 54 -5.56 -10.61 7.68
N PRO A 55 -5.40 -10.27 8.98
CA PRO A 55 -4.41 -9.31 9.39
C PRO A 55 -2.99 -9.85 9.17
N LEU A 56 -2.04 -8.93 8.97
CA LEU A 56 -0.62 -9.21 8.78
C LEU A 56 0.18 -8.28 9.68
N GLU A 57 1.00 -8.81 10.58
CA GLU A 57 2.04 -8.02 11.24
C GLU A 57 3.26 -7.93 10.31
N TYR A 58 3.76 -6.72 10.08
CA TYR A 58 4.91 -6.51 9.21
C TYR A 58 5.85 -5.43 9.75
N ALA A 59 7.14 -5.67 9.50
CA ALA A 59 8.27 -4.80 9.81
C ALA A 59 9.13 -4.69 8.54
N GLY A 60 9.43 -3.48 8.10
CA GLY A 60 10.20 -3.25 6.88
C GLY A 60 9.86 -1.96 6.17
N GLU A 61 10.19 -1.88 4.89
CA GLU A 61 9.98 -0.70 4.07
C GLU A 61 8.67 -0.77 3.28
N LEU A 62 7.97 0.36 3.21
CA LEU A 62 6.74 0.54 2.44
C LEU A 62 6.95 1.65 1.42
N TYR A 63 6.72 1.36 0.15
CA TYR A 63 6.79 2.34 -0.93
C TYR A 63 5.49 3.15 -1.02
N SER A 64 5.63 4.47 -1.01
CA SER A 64 4.55 5.42 -1.28
C SER A 64 4.71 5.96 -2.69
N GLU A 65 3.79 5.59 -3.58
CA GLU A 65 3.73 6.14 -4.93
C GLU A 65 3.47 7.65 -4.91
N GLU A 66 2.55 8.12 -4.05
CA GLU A 66 2.21 9.55 -3.89
C GLU A 66 3.43 10.41 -3.54
N HIS A 67 4.35 9.90 -2.73
CA HIS A 67 5.55 10.62 -2.30
C HIS A 67 6.83 10.16 -3.00
N GLY A 68 6.74 9.22 -3.94
CA GLY A 68 7.86 8.67 -4.69
C GLY A 68 9.00 8.09 -3.84
N ARG A 69 8.70 7.59 -2.63
CA ARG A 69 9.74 7.17 -1.66
C ARG A 69 9.27 6.05 -0.73
N LYS A 70 10.24 5.43 -0.05
CA LYS A 70 9.97 4.44 0.98
C LYS A 70 9.93 5.06 2.38
N PHE A 71 9.13 4.42 3.24
CA PHE A 71 9.04 4.68 4.67
C PHE A 71 9.19 3.37 5.44
N THR A 72 9.95 3.41 6.54
CA THR A 72 10.19 2.23 7.37
C THR A 72 9.15 2.13 8.48
N THR A 73 8.65 0.93 8.74
CA THR A 73 7.85 0.58 9.92
C THR A 73 8.53 -0.52 10.71
N GLU A 74 8.63 -0.38 12.02
CA GLU A 74 9.31 -1.36 12.90
C GLU A 74 8.43 -2.56 13.23
N LYS A 75 7.13 -2.33 13.46
CA LYS A 75 6.12 -3.37 13.62
C LYS A 75 4.75 -2.70 13.54
N ALA A 76 3.98 -3.00 12.50
CA ALA A 76 2.63 -2.49 12.37
C ALA A 76 1.66 -3.58 11.90
N GLY A 77 0.40 -3.46 12.32
CA GLY A 77 -0.69 -4.36 11.94
C GLY A 77 -1.37 -3.87 10.67
N PHE A 78 -1.31 -4.68 9.61
CA PHE A 78 -1.97 -4.43 8.35
C PHE A 78 -3.24 -5.24 8.22
N GLN A 79 -4.28 -4.66 7.64
CA GLN A 79 -5.53 -5.36 7.34
C GLN A 79 -6.28 -4.68 6.20
N VAL A 80 -7.12 -5.45 5.52
CA VAL A 80 -8.05 -4.93 4.52
C VAL A 80 -9.41 -4.76 5.19
N VAL A 81 -9.88 -3.52 5.24
CA VAL A 81 -11.16 -3.15 5.87
C VAL A 81 -12.11 -2.57 4.83
N LYS A 82 -13.40 -2.52 5.14
CA LYS A 82 -14.35 -1.75 4.33
C LYS A 82 -14.16 -0.26 4.63
N ASP A 83 -14.25 0.57 3.62
CA ASP A 83 -14.27 2.02 3.80
C ASP A 83 -15.56 2.40 4.58
N PRO A 84 -15.45 3.17 5.69
CA PRO A 84 -16.62 3.56 6.48
C PRO A 84 -17.52 4.58 5.75
N THR A 85 -16.98 5.31 4.77
CA THR A 85 -17.72 6.30 3.97
C THR A 85 -18.33 5.69 2.71
N ASP A 86 -17.73 4.64 2.18
CA ASP A 86 -18.21 3.87 1.03
C ASP A 86 -18.08 2.36 1.32
N GLY A 87 -19.12 1.76 1.89
CA GLY A 87 -19.12 0.33 2.27
C GLY A 87 -18.89 -0.66 1.11
N THR A 88 -18.81 -0.18 -0.14
CA THR A 88 -18.45 -0.98 -1.31
C THR A 88 -16.96 -1.03 -1.59
N ARG A 89 -16.17 -0.10 -1.03
CA ARG A 89 -14.71 -0.02 -1.20
C ARG A 89 -13.96 -0.75 -0.11
N LEU A 90 -12.81 -1.28 -0.49
CA LEU A 90 -11.84 -1.86 0.44
C LEU A 90 -10.69 -0.87 0.69
N VAL A 91 -10.11 -0.88 1.87
CA VAL A 91 -8.98 -0.02 2.22
C VAL A 91 -7.91 -0.87 2.88
N LEU A 92 -6.68 -0.75 2.40
CA LEU A 92 -5.53 -1.25 3.13
C LEU A 92 -5.25 -0.29 4.28
N ALA A 93 -5.35 -0.80 5.50
CA ALA A 93 -5.12 -0.04 6.71
C ALA A 93 -3.89 -0.55 7.46
N ILE A 94 -3.14 0.38 8.04
CA ILE A 94 -2.04 0.16 8.98
C ILE A 94 -2.51 0.68 10.36
N ASP A 95 -2.54 -0.18 11.36
CA ASP A 95 -3.05 0.12 12.71
C ASP A 95 -4.41 0.83 12.71
N ARG A 96 -5.33 0.32 11.86
CA ARG A 96 -6.70 0.85 11.63
C ARG A 96 -6.76 2.23 10.95
N LYS A 97 -5.64 2.75 10.45
CA LYS A 97 -5.58 3.98 9.65
C LYS A 97 -5.40 3.65 8.18
N PRO A 98 -6.12 4.29 7.23
CA PRO A 98 -5.84 4.14 5.81
C PRO A 98 -4.36 4.37 5.47
N ILE A 99 -3.78 3.50 4.65
CA ILE A 99 -2.34 3.55 4.35
C ILE A 99 -1.90 4.87 3.72
N ALA A 100 -2.76 5.51 2.92
CA ALA A 100 -2.49 6.82 2.32
C ALA A 100 -2.34 7.92 3.38
N GLU A 101 -3.21 7.93 4.40
CA GLU A 101 -3.11 8.88 5.51
C GLU A 101 -1.84 8.65 6.33
N TRP A 102 -1.48 7.39 6.57
CA TRP A 102 -0.24 7.06 7.25
C TRP A 102 0.97 7.56 6.46
N PHE A 103 1.02 7.37 5.14
CA PHE A 103 2.11 7.88 4.30
C PHE A 103 2.23 9.40 4.37
N LYS A 104 1.10 10.11 4.30
CA LYS A 104 1.05 11.57 4.45
C LYS A 104 1.63 12.02 5.78
N GLU A 105 1.29 11.34 6.88
CA GLU A 105 1.85 11.64 8.20
C GLU A 105 3.36 11.40 8.27
N GLN A 106 3.86 10.29 7.71
CA GLN A 106 5.30 10.03 7.68
C GLN A 106 6.04 11.07 6.84
N PHE A 107 5.46 11.49 5.72
CA PHE A 107 6.04 12.52 4.86
C PHE A 107 6.10 13.88 5.55
N GLU A 108 5.03 14.30 6.23
CA GLU A 108 5.02 15.57 6.96
C GLU A 108 5.99 15.57 8.15
N LYS A 109 6.10 14.47 8.90
CA LYS A 109 7.12 14.31 9.96
C LYS A 109 8.52 14.49 9.39
N LEU A 110 8.81 13.86 8.26
CA LEU A 110 10.09 13.98 7.58
C LEU A 110 10.37 15.44 7.16
N ARG A 111 9.38 16.12 6.57
CA ARG A 111 9.50 17.51 6.14
C ARG A 111 9.71 18.47 7.30
N GLN A 112 9.06 18.25 8.44
CA GLN A 112 9.25 19.05 9.65
C GLN A 112 10.66 18.88 10.23
N ASN A 113 11.21 17.67 10.22
CA ASN A 113 12.57 17.41 10.70
C ASN A 113 13.63 18.14 9.86
N ILE A 114 13.42 18.26 8.55
CA ILE A 114 14.31 19.02 7.65
C ILE A 114 14.18 20.54 7.87
N ARG A 115 12.97 21.02 8.20
CA ARG A 115 12.67 22.45 8.38
C ARG A 115 13.11 23.04 9.72
N ARG A 116 13.59 22.23 10.68
CA ARG A 116 14.14 22.76 11.92
C ARG A 116 15.45 23.47 11.60
N PRO A 117 15.57 24.81 11.75
CA PRO A 117 16.86 25.44 11.66
C PRO A 117 17.74 24.83 12.74
N ILE A 118 18.92 24.34 12.34
CA ILE A 118 19.98 23.99 13.28
C ILE A 118 20.23 25.27 14.07
N GLN A 119 19.76 25.34 15.32
CA GLN A 119 20.11 26.46 16.18
C GLN A 119 21.65 26.48 16.22
N PRO A 120 22.31 27.58 15.82
CA PRO A 120 23.75 27.65 15.99
C PRO A 120 24.02 27.46 17.48
N GLN A 121 24.74 26.38 17.81
CA GLN A 121 25.28 26.18 19.16
C GLN A 121 25.89 27.51 19.57
N ARG A 122 25.26 28.20 20.53
CA ARG A 122 25.83 29.40 21.13
C ARG A 122 27.15 28.94 21.75
N LYS A 123 28.25 29.20 21.04
CA LYS A 123 29.59 29.16 21.61
C LYS A 123 29.56 30.14 22.77
N ASN A 124 29.48 29.61 23.99
CA ASN A 124 29.83 30.35 25.19
C ASN A 124 31.29 30.77 25.02
N ARG A 125 31.51 31.99 24.53
CA ARG A 125 32.73 32.74 24.79
C ARG A 125 32.61 33.20 26.23
N GLY A 126 33.50 32.68 27.07
CA GLY A 126 33.51 32.91 28.50
C GLY A 126 33.68 34.38 28.88
N ILE A 127 33.37 34.64 30.14
CA ILE A 127 34.00 35.62 31.01
C ILE A 127 34.33 34.86 32.29
#